data_AF-A0A3N7ZWJ1-F1
#
_entry.id   AF-A0A3N7ZWJ1-F1
#
_cell.length_a   1.000
_cell.length_b   1.000
_cell.length_c   1.000
_cell.angle_alpha   90.00
_cell.angle_beta   90.00
_cell.angle_gamma   90.00
#
_symmetry.space_group_name_H-M   'P 1'
#
loop_
_entity.id
_entity.type
_entity.pdbx_description
1 polymer ?
#
loop_
_entity_poly.entity_id
_entity_poly.type
_entity_poly.pdbx_seq_one_letter_code
_entity_poly.pdbx_strand_id
1 'polypeptide(L)'
;MSATKPRLRSTQWFGTNDKNGFMYRSWMKNQGIPDHEFDGRPIIGICNTWSELTPCNAHFRKLAEHVKRGISEAGGFPVEFPVFSNGESNLRPSAMLTRNLASMDVEEAIRGNPIDAVVLLAGCDKTTPALLMGAASCDVPAIVVSGGPMLNGKLEGRNIGSGTAVWQLHESLKAGEIDLHHFLSAEAGMSRSAGTCNTMGTASTMACMAEALGVALPHNAAIPAVDSRRYVLAHMSGIRIVEMALEGLVLSKVLTRAAFENAIRANAAIGGSTNAVIHLKAIAGRIGVPLELEDWMRIGRDTPTIVDLMPSGRFLMEEFYYAGGLPAVLRRLGEGGLLPNPDALTVNGKSLWDNVREAPNYDDEVIRPLDRPLIADGGICILRGNLAPRGAVLKPSAASPELLKHRGRAVVFENLDHYKATINDEALDVDASSVLVLKNCGPRGYPGMAEVGNMGLPPKLLRQGVKDMVRISDARMSGTAYGTVVLHVAPEAAAGGPLAAVRNGDWIELDCEAGTLHLDIPDDELQRRLSDVDPTAAPGVAGQLGKGGYARLYIDHVLQADEGCDLDFLVGMRGADVPSHSH
;
A
#
# COMPACT_ATOMS: atom_id res chain seq x y z
N MET A 1 -44.50 10.31 6.80
CA MET A 1 -44.08 10.09 8.20
C MET A 1 -42.68 10.68 8.32
N SER A 2 -42.52 11.78 9.05
CA SER A 2 -41.22 12.45 9.22
C SER A 2 -40.36 11.58 10.13
N ALA A 3 -39.50 10.75 9.54
CA ALA A 3 -38.41 10.15 10.30
C ALA A 3 -37.56 11.30 10.84
N THR A 4 -37.49 11.44 12.17
CA THR A 4 -36.62 12.41 12.83
C THR A 4 -35.20 12.22 12.30
N LYS A 5 -34.66 13.23 11.60
CA LYS A 5 -33.30 13.20 11.04
C LYS A 5 -32.30 12.83 12.16
N PRO A 6 -31.33 11.94 11.89
CA PRO A 6 -30.32 11.60 12.88
C PRO A 6 -29.55 12.86 13.32
N ARG A 7 -29.28 12.98 14.61
CA ARG A 7 -28.49 14.11 15.14
C ARG A 7 -27.02 13.85 14.85
N LEU A 8 -26.46 14.60 13.90
CA LEU A 8 -25.07 14.49 13.47
C LEU A 8 -24.12 15.26 14.39
N ARG A 9 -22.83 14.90 14.37
CA ARG A 9 -21.83 15.48 15.29
C ARG A 9 -21.55 16.96 15.00
N SER A 10 -21.63 17.38 13.73
CA SER A 10 -21.51 18.77 13.30
C SER A 10 -22.52 19.69 13.99
N THR A 11 -23.67 19.18 14.43
CA THR A 11 -24.68 19.95 15.18
C THR A 11 -24.17 20.45 16.54
N GLN A 12 -23.09 19.87 17.08
CA GLN A 12 -22.45 20.39 18.30
C GLN A 12 -21.64 21.67 18.05
N TRP A 13 -21.20 21.92 16.82
CA TRP A 13 -20.60 23.20 16.41
C TRP A 13 -21.65 24.17 15.89
N PHE A 14 -22.56 23.71 15.03
CA PHE A 14 -23.42 24.60 14.24
C PHE A 14 -24.89 24.60 14.63
N GLY A 15 -25.34 23.70 15.51
CA GLY A 15 -26.77 23.53 15.82
C GLY A 15 -27.29 24.39 16.97
N THR A 16 -26.43 24.94 17.83
CA THR A 16 -26.88 25.73 18.99
C THR A 16 -27.08 27.21 18.65
N ASN A 17 -28.03 27.86 19.32
CA ASN A 17 -28.24 29.32 19.21
C ASN A 17 -27.56 30.11 20.33
N ASP A 18 -26.52 29.54 20.93
CA ASP A 18 -25.71 30.16 21.98
C ASP A 18 -24.45 30.85 21.41
N LYS A 19 -23.62 31.37 22.32
CA LYS A 19 -22.32 31.99 22.00
C LYS A 19 -21.46 31.10 21.08
N ASN A 20 -21.41 29.80 21.38
CA ASN A 20 -20.52 28.87 20.69
C ASN A 20 -21.03 28.60 19.28
N GLY A 21 -22.31 28.27 19.12
CA GLY A 21 -22.93 28.06 17.82
C GLY A 21 -22.87 29.31 16.93
N PHE A 22 -23.11 30.50 17.51
CA PHE A 22 -22.93 31.77 16.81
C PHE A 22 -21.49 31.93 16.29
N MET A 23 -20.51 31.72 17.15
CA MET A 23 -19.09 31.92 16.83
C MET A 23 -18.62 30.97 15.71
N TYR A 24 -18.93 29.67 15.81
CA TYR A 24 -18.54 28.71 14.78
C TYR A 24 -19.23 29.00 13.43
N ARG A 25 -20.55 29.26 13.40
CA ARG A 25 -21.26 29.62 12.16
C ARG A 25 -20.76 30.94 11.57
N SER A 26 -20.54 31.96 12.39
CA SER A 26 -20.08 33.28 11.94
C SER A 26 -18.76 33.19 11.19
N TRP A 27 -17.78 32.44 11.73
CA TRP A 27 -16.50 32.23 11.07
C TRP A 27 -16.62 31.46 9.76
N MET A 28 -17.44 30.40 9.70
CA MET A 28 -17.65 29.69 8.44
C MET A 28 -18.33 30.57 7.39
N LYS A 29 -19.29 31.42 7.78
CA LYS A 29 -20.01 32.32 6.84
C LYS A 29 -19.12 33.35 6.15
N ASN A 30 -17.91 33.62 6.64
CA ASN A 30 -16.99 34.57 5.99
C ASN A 30 -16.59 34.17 4.56
N GLN A 31 -16.83 32.91 4.18
CA GLN A 31 -16.58 32.37 2.84
C GLN A 31 -17.76 32.55 1.87
N GLY A 32 -18.86 33.19 2.31
CA GLY A 32 -20.08 33.34 1.52
C GLY A 32 -21.05 32.16 1.61
N ILE A 33 -20.98 31.38 2.70
CA ILE A 33 -21.86 30.22 2.93
C ILE A 33 -23.22 30.71 3.48
N PRO A 34 -24.36 30.34 2.86
CA PRO A 34 -25.68 30.76 3.34
C PRO A 34 -26.11 30.02 4.61
N ASP A 35 -27.01 30.62 5.39
CA ASP A 35 -27.43 30.10 6.71
C ASP A 35 -28.01 28.68 6.66
N HIS A 36 -28.74 28.35 5.59
CA HIS A 36 -29.39 27.05 5.44
C HIS A 36 -28.42 25.87 5.30
N GLU A 37 -27.14 26.10 5.01
CA GLU A 37 -26.13 25.01 5.00
C GLU A 37 -25.81 24.49 6.41
N PHE A 38 -26.20 25.24 7.45
CA PHE A 38 -26.01 24.88 8.86
C PHE A 38 -27.31 24.33 9.51
N ASP A 39 -28.27 23.87 8.71
CA ASP A 39 -29.59 23.38 9.16
C ASP A 39 -29.59 21.96 9.77
N GLY A 40 -28.41 21.36 9.93
CA GLY A 40 -28.23 20.00 10.41
C GLY A 40 -28.14 18.94 9.31
N ARG A 41 -28.03 19.34 8.03
CA ARG A 41 -27.59 18.45 6.95
C ARG A 41 -26.18 17.88 7.20
N PRO A 42 -25.82 16.73 6.58
CA PRO A 42 -24.49 16.17 6.71
C PRO A 42 -23.39 17.11 6.19
N ILE A 43 -22.39 17.37 7.03
CA ILE A 43 -21.17 18.06 6.62
C ILE A 43 -20.15 17.01 6.20
N ILE A 44 -19.78 17.04 4.92
CA ILE A 44 -18.91 16.03 4.32
C ILE A 44 -17.51 16.60 4.11
N GLY A 45 -16.54 16.02 4.81
CA GLY A 45 -15.13 16.32 4.62
C GLY A 45 -14.60 15.69 3.34
N ILE A 46 -13.92 16.45 2.49
CA ILE A 46 -13.16 15.93 1.35
C ILE A 46 -11.68 15.98 1.73
N CYS A 47 -11.17 14.85 2.23
CA CYS A 47 -9.79 14.69 2.64
C CYS A 47 -8.90 14.57 1.40
N ASN A 48 -8.17 15.64 1.08
CA ASN A 48 -7.46 15.76 -0.18
C ASN A 48 -5.94 15.63 -0.02
N THR A 49 -5.36 14.63 -0.69
CA THR A 49 -3.90 14.42 -0.77
C THR A 49 -3.29 15.02 -2.04
N TRP A 50 -3.92 16.04 -2.63
CA TRP A 50 -3.33 16.81 -3.71
C TRP A 50 -2.07 17.56 -3.24
N SER A 51 -1.00 17.50 -4.05
CA SER A 51 0.17 18.35 -3.91
C SER A 51 0.91 18.37 -5.24
N GLU A 52 1.51 19.50 -5.62
CA GLU A 52 2.44 19.55 -6.75
C GLU A 52 3.69 18.68 -6.51
N LEU A 53 4.03 18.41 -5.24
CA LEU A 53 5.10 17.49 -4.84
C LEU A 53 4.67 16.02 -4.87
N THR A 54 3.39 15.72 -5.13
CA THR A 54 2.85 14.36 -5.28
C THR A 54 2.19 14.22 -6.65
N PRO A 55 2.98 14.07 -7.73
CA PRO A 55 2.48 14.12 -9.11
C PRO A 55 1.45 13.02 -9.42
N CYS A 56 1.51 11.89 -8.71
CA CYS A 56 0.49 10.83 -8.80
C CYS A 56 -0.94 11.32 -8.51
N ASN A 57 -1.07 12.36 -7.68
CA ASN A 57 -2.33 12.93 -7.23
C ASN A 57 -2.60 14.31 -7.84
N ALA A 58 -1.86 14.72 -8.88
CA ALA A 58 -1.90 16.08 -9.43
C ALA A 58 -3.30 16.53 -9.89
N HIS A 59 -4.17 15.61 -10.30
CA HIS A 59 -5.54 15.86 -10.77
C HIS A 59 -6.59 15.93 -9.65
N PHE A 60 -6.21 15.77 -8.38
CA PHE A 60 -7.18 15.60 -7.30
C PHE A 60 -8.02 16.83 -7.01
N ARG A 61 -7.52 18.05 -7.27
CA ARG A 61 -8.36 19.26 -7.21
C ARG A 61 -9.57 19.15 -8.13
N LYS A 62 -9.39 18.61 -9.34
CA LYS A 62 -10.50 18.37 -10.28
C LYS A 62 -11.43 17.27 -9.78
N LEU A 63 -10.89 16.20 -9.17
CA LEU A 63 -11.73 15.14 -8.58
C LEU A 63 -12.57 15.67 -7.41
N ALA A 64 -11.98 16.49 -6.54
CA ALA A 64 -12.67 17.12 -5.43
C ALA A 64 -13.89 17.92 -5.90
N GLU A 65 -13.77 18.66 -7.02
CA GLU A 65 -14.92 19.38 -7.60
C GLU A 65 -16.06 18.46 -8.05
N HIS A 66 -15.76 17.27 -8.58
CA HIS A 66 -16.79 16.28 -8.91
C HIS A 66 -17.42 15.66 -7.66
N VAL A 67 -16.62 15.40 -6.62
CA VAL A 67 -17.13 14.96 -5.32
C VAL A 67 -18.06 16.01 -4.70
N LYS A 68 -17.67 17.30 -4.71
CA LYS A 68 -18.49 18.42 -4.20
C LYS A 68 -19.86 18.46 -4.87
N ARG A 69 -19.91 18.29 -6.20
CA ARG A 69 -21.17 18.25 -6.96
C ARG A 69 -22.09 17.14 -6.49
N GLY A 70 -21.57 15.93 -6.31
CA GLY A 70 -22.35 14.80 -5.80
C GLY A 70 -22.87 15.03 -4.37
N ILE A 71 -22.03 15.60 -3.49
CA ILE A 71 -22.43 15.94 -2.12
C ILE A 71 -23.57 16.96 -2.12
N SER A 72 -23.43 18.04 -2.87
CA SER A 72 -24.46 19.07 -2.98
C SER A 72 -25.75 18.54 -3.60
N GLU A 73 -25.67 17.68 -4.61
CA GLU A 73 -26.83 17.03 -5.22
C GLU A 73 -27.61 16.16 -4.22
N ALA A 74 -26.91 15.45 -3.34
CA ALA A 74 -27.51 14.64 -2.28
C ALA A 74 -27.97 15.45 -1.06
N GLY A 75 -27.78 16.77 -1.06
CA GLY A 75 -28.20 17.66 0.02
C GLY A 75 -27.25 17.70 1.23
N GLY A 76 -25.99 17.32 1.05
CA GLY A 76 -24.92 17.53 2.02
C GLY A 76 -24.17 18.86 1.80
N PHE A 77 -23.40 19.27 2.79
CA PHE A 77 -22.53 20.44 2.70
C PHE A 77 -21.05 20.00 2.56
N PRO A 78 -20.41 20.19 1.40
CA PRO A 78 -19.04 19.74 1.19
C PRO A 78 -18.00 20.73 1.74
N VAL A 79 -17.02 20.24 2.49
CA VAL A 79 -15.86 21.01 2.96
C VAL A 79 -14.57 20.26 2.62
N GLU A 80 -13.73 20.88 1.78
CA GLU A 80 -12.43 20.30 1.40
C GLU A 80 -11.36 20.70 2.40
N PHE A 81 -10.53 19.74 2.82
CA PHE A 81 -9.37 20.00 3.66
C PHE A 81 -8.15 19.20 3.18
N PRO A 82 -6.96 19.82 3.12
CA PRO A 82 -5.74 19.12 2.77
C PRO A 82 -5.22 18.32 3.97
N VAL A 83 -4.51 17.24 3.68
CA VAL A 83 -3.70 16.48 4.65
C VAL A 83 -2.33 16.19 4.06
N PHE A 84 -1.39 15.75 4.90
CA PHE A 84 -0.05 15.36 4.46
C PHE A 84 -0.11 14.35 3.30
N SER A 85 0.52 14.70 2.18
CA SER A 85 0.52 13.88 0.96
C SER A 85 1.84 13.14 0.79
N ASN A 86 1.79 11.81 0.93
CA ASN A 86 2.97 10.95 0.86
C ASN A 86 3.36 10.63 -0.60
N GLY A 87 4.05 11.56 -1.27
CA GLY A 87 4.60 11.31 -2.61
C GLY A 87 5.82 10.37 -2.58
N GLU A 88 5.62 9.08 -2.90
CA GLU A 88 6.68 8.05 -2.94
C GLU A 88 7.86 8.46 -3.83
N SER A 89 7.59 9.14 -4.95
CA SER A 89 8.61 9.53 -5.92
C SER A 89 9.61 10.57 -5.39
N ASN A 90 9.20 11.41 -4.44
CA ASN A 90 9.96 12.60 -4.03
C ASN A 90 10.40 12.57 -2.57
N LEU A 91 9.67 11.89 -1.68
CA LEU A 91 9.98 11.85 -0.26
C LEU A 91 11.24 11.03 0.03
N ARG A 92 12.14 11.60 0.84
CA ARG A 92 13.35 10.94 1.35
C ARG A 92 13.34 11.00 2.88
N PRO A 93 13.85 9.98 3.59
CA PRO A 93 14.52 8.78 3.08
C PRO A 93 13.59 7.74 2.43
N SER A 94 12.29 7.76 2.77
CA SER A 94 11.25 6.87 2.24
C SER A 94 9.87 7.45 2.60
N ALA A 95 8.87 7.35 1.73
CA ALA A 95 7.51 7.81 2.07
C ALA A 95 6.82 6.94 3.13
N MET A 96 7.28 5.70 3.34
CA MET A 96 6.79 4.85 4.42
C MET A 96 7.09 5.44 5.81
N LEU A 97 8.18 6.22 5.95
CA LEU A 97 8.49 6.94 7.19
C LEU A 97 7.32 7.85 7.59
N THR A 98 6.71 8.54 6.63
CA THR A 98 5.68 9.55 6.88
C THR A 98 4.25 9.04 6.71
N ARG A 99 4.03 7.75 6.45
CA ARG A 99 2.68 7.16 6.40
C ARG A 99 1.94 7.37 7.73
N ASN A 100 2.61 7.12 8.84
CA ASN A 100 2.01 7.26 10.17
C ASN A 100 1.78 8.74 10.53
N LEU A 101 2.66 9.64 10.07
CA LEU A 101 2.45 11.09 10.19
C LEU A 101 1.17 11.54 9.47
N ALA A 102 0.98 11.12 8.22
CA ALA A 102 -0.22 11.42 7.46
C ALA A 102 -1.47 10.81 8.10
N SER A 103 -1.37 9.60 8.65
CA SER A 103 -2.49 8.98 9.36
C SER A 103 -2.89 9.77 10.63
N MET A 104 -1.94 10.30 11.40
CA MET A 104 -2.23 11.17 12.55
C MET A 104 -2.91 12.47 12.11
N ASP A 105 -2.40 13.09 11.03
CA ASP A 105 -2.97 14.31 10.47
C ASP A 105 -4.43 14.10 10.04
N VAL A 106 -4.72 13.00 9.33
CA VAL A 106 -6.08 12.61 8.94
C VAL A 106 -6.98 12.39 10.16
N GLU A 107 -6.49 11.63 11.15
CA GLU A 107 -7.25 11.32 12.36
C GLU A 107 -7.68 12.60 13.11
N GLU A 108 -6.73 13.49 13.39
CA GLU A 108 -6.99 14.71 14.15
C GLU A 108 -7.77 15.74 13.31
N ALA A 109 -7.56 15.78 11.99
CA ALA A 109 -8.37 16.62 11.10
C ALA A 109 -9.84 16.20 11.10
N ILE A 110 -10.14 14.89 11.11
CA ILE A 110 -11.52 14.39 11.20
C ILE A 110 -12.11 14.65 12.58
N ARG A 111 -11.40 14.27 13.66
CA ARG A 111 -11.90 14.37 15.04
C ARG A 111 -12.10 15.82 15.47
N GLY A 112 -11.15 16.69 15.16
CA GLY A 112 -11.14 18.09 15.63
C GLY A 112 -12.08 19.04 14.88
N ASN A 113 -12.56 18.67 13.69
CA ASN A 113 -13.43 19.51 12.85
C ASN A 113 -14.87 18.99 12.79
N PRO A 114 -15.87 19.83 12.46
CA PRO A 114 -17.30 19.44 12.39
C PRO A 114 -17.65 18.63 11.14
N ILE A 115 -16.95 17.50 10.93
CA ILE A 115 -17.13 16.58 9.81
C ILE A 115 -18.00 15.40 10.27
N ASP A 116 -19.08 15.10 9.56
CA ASP A 116 -19.98 13.98 9.87
C ASP A 116 -19.61 12.69 9.12
N ALA A 117 -19.05 12.83 7.93
CA ALA A 117 -18.55 11.75 7.09
C ALA A 117 -17.46 12.27 6.15
N VAL A 118 -16.62 11.38 5.61
CA VAL A 118 -15.43 11.77 4.87
C VAL A 118 -15.26 11.02 3.54
N VAL A 119 -14.91 11.76 2.49
CA VAL A 119 -14.38 11.19 1.24
C VAL A 119 -12.86 11.24 1.30
N LEU A 120 -12.23 10.08 1.14
CA LEU A 120 -10.78 9.91 1.16
C LEU A 120 -10.25 9.92 -0.27
N LEU A 121 -9.69 11.05 -0.74
CA LEU A 121 -9.04 11.12 -2.04
C LEU A 121 -7.62 10.56 -1.92
N ALA A 122 -7.40 9.36 -2.44
CA ALA A 122 -6.15 8.62 -2.32
C ALA A 122 -5.62 8.15 -3.68
N GLY A 123 -4.31 8.02 -3.82
CA GLY A 123 -3.67 7.61 -5.07
C GLY A 123 -2.29 7.03 -4.83
N CYS A 124 -1.27 7.88 -4.71
CA CYS A 124 0.12 7.47 -4.48
C CYS A 124 0.25 6.46 -3.33
N ASP A 125 1.21 5.55 -3.43
CA ASP A 125 1.41 4.33 -2.62
C ASP A 125 0.90 4.39 -1.18
N LYS A 126 1.37 5.36 -0.39
CA LYS A 126 1.10 5.43 1.06
C LYS A 126 -0.15 6.21 1.42
N THR A 127 -0.75 6.95 0.48
CA THR A 127 -1.93 7.78 0.76
C THR A 127 -3.16 6.93 1.09
N THR A 128 -3.44 5.87 0.34
CA THR A 128 -4.57 4.96 0.61
C THR A 128 -4.52 4.37 2.01
N PRO A 129 -3.42 3.71 2.45
CA PRO A 129 -3.36 3.19 3.80
C PRO A 129 -3.33 4.30 4.87
N ALA A 130 -2.62 5.42 4.67
CA ALA A 130 -2.58 6.50 5.66
C ALA A 130 -3.97 7.09 5.94
N LEU A 131 -4.75 7.36 4.88
CA LEU A 131 -6.10 7.91 5.01
C LEU A 131 -7.05 6.90 5.65
N LEU A 132 -7.00 5.62 5.23
CA LEU A 132 -7.81 4.58 5.85
C LEU A 132 -7.46 4.35 7.32
N MET A 133 -6.17 4.37 7.69
CA MET A 133 -5.73 4.25 9.08
C MET A 133 -6.25 5.41 9.94
N GLY A 134 -6.14 6.66 9.47
CA GLY A 134 -6.65 7.82 10.18
C GLY A 134 -8.17 7.81 10.34
N ALA A 135 -8.90 7.54 9.24
CA ALA A 135 -10.37 7.45 9.28
C ALA A 135 -10.88 6.28 10.13
N ALA A 136 -10.23 5.11 10.07
CA ALA A 136 -10.57 3.94 10.89
C ALA A 136 -10.39 4.21 12.39
N SER A 137 -9.41 5.05 12.75
CA SER A 137 -9.18 5.44 14.15
C SER A 137 -10.31 6.33 14.71
N CYS A 138 -11.02 7.04 13.83
CA CYS A 138 -12.20 7.85 14.18
C CYS A 138 -13.53 7.09 14.07
N ASP A 139 -13.59 6.06 13.22
CA ASP A 139 -14.78 5.27 12.88
C ASP A 139 -16.01 6.11 12.45
N VAL A 140 -15.75 7.09 11.58
CA VAL A 140 -16.82 7.85 10.89
C VAL A 140 -17.20 7.15 9.58
N PRO A 141 -18.40 7.42 9.02
CA PRO A 141 -18.70 7.01 7.65
C PRO A 141 -17.65 7.57 6.69
N ALA A 142 -17.00 6.68 5.94
CA ALA A 142 -15.91 7.04 5.06
C ALA A 142 -15.93 6.24 3.77
N ILE A 143 -15.64 6.90 2.64
CA ILE A 143 -15.54 6.27 1.32
C ILE A 143 -14.24 6.68 0.63
N VAL A 144 -13.55 5.71 0.02
CA VAL A 144 -12.34 5.95 -0.76
C VAL A 144 -12.70 6.27 -2.21
N VAL A 145 -12.07 7.32 -2.75
CA VAL A 145 -12.03 7.58 -4.19
C VAL A 145 -10.58 7.55 -4.61
N SER A 146 -10.22 6.51 -5.37
CA SER A 146 -8.88 6.37 -5.93
C SER A 146 -8.66 7.35 -7.08
N GLY A 147 -7.44 7.86 -7.20
CA GLY A 147 -7.03 8.73 -8.31
C GLY A 147 -7.06 8.04 -9.67
N GLY A 148 -6.67 6.77 -9.70
CA GLY A 148 -6.52 5.97 -10.91
C GLY A 148 -5.07 5.93 -11.42
N PRO A 149 -4.71 4.88 -12.19
CA PRO A 149 -3.40 4.74 -12.81
C PRO A 149 -3.19 5.75 -13.94
N MET A 150 -1.92 6.03 -14.23
CA MET A 150 -1.53 6.64 -15.50
C MET A 150 -1.94 5.77 -16.68
N LEU A 151 -1.98 6.40 -17.85
CA LEU A 151 -2.00 5.68 -19.12
C LEU A 151 -0.67 4.95 -19.35
N ASN A 152 -0.66 4.03 -20.30
CA ASN A 152 0.48 3.24 -20.73
C ASN A 152 1.60 4.14 -21.24
N GLY A 153 2.80 3.89 -20.75
CA GLY A 153 4.02 4.52 -21.24
C GLY A 153 4.39 3.95 -22.61
N LYS A 154 5.11 4.74 -23.42
CA LYS A 154 5.52 4.35 -24.77
C LYS A 154 7.00 4.61 -24.98
N LEU A 155 7.74 3.58 -25.41
CA LEU A 155 9.12 3.67 -25.88
C LEU A 155 9.23 2.90 -27.19
N GLU A 156 9.64 3.58 -28.27
CA GLU A 156 9.80 2.97 -29.60
C GLU A 156 8.55 2.20 -30.08
N GLY A 157 7.37 2.75 -29.78
CA GLY A 157 6.08 2.15 -30.14
C GLY A 157 5.63 1.00 -29.24
N ARG A 158 6.43 0.57 -28.26
CA ARG A 158 6.11 -0.50 -27.31
C ARG A 158 5.61 0.05 -25.98
N ASN A 159 4.76 -0.72 -25.30
CA ASN A 159 4.31 -0.39 -23.95
C ASN A 159 5.48 -0.54 -22.96
N ILE A 160 5.63 0.44 -22.07
CA ILE A 160 6.53 0.37 -20.91
C ILE A 160 5.77 0.71 -19.63
N GLY A 161 6.01 -0.09 -18.58
CA GLY A 161 5.38 0.06 -17.28
C GLY A 161 6.17 0.95 -16.33
N SER A 162 5.48 1.82 -15.58
CA SER A 162 6.08 2.65 -14.55
C SER A 162 6.71 1.78 -13.45
N GLY A 163 7.95 2.10 -13.08
CA GLY A 163 8.75 1.35 -12.11
C GLY A 163 9.45 0.14 -12.74
N THR A 164 8.71 -0.81 -13.30
CA THR A 164 9.28 -2.04 -13.89
C THR A 164 10.28 -1.75 -15.02
N ALA A 165 9.96 -0.82 -15.92
CA ALA A 165 10.86 -0.45 -17.01
C ALA A 165 12.15 0.24 -16.52
N VAL A 166 12.10 0.98 -15.41
CA VAL A 166 13.29 1.63 -14.84
C VAL A 166 14.32 0.58 -14.43
N TRP A 167 13.88 -0.50 -13.78
CA TRP A 167 14.74 -1.61 -13.38
C TRP A 167 15.37 -2.30 -14.60
N GLN A 168 14.53 -2.70 -15.56
CA GLN A 168 14.98 -3.40 -16.77
C GLN A 168 15.97 -2.56 -17.58
N LEU A 169 15.63 -1.30 -17.86
CA LEU A 169 16.50 -0.42 -18.64
C LEU A 169 17.81 -0.10 -17.91
N HIS A 170 17.78 0.06 -16.58
CA HIS A 170 19.00 0.28 -15.81
C HIS A 170 19.90 -0.96 -15.75
N GLU A 171 19.33 -2.17 -15.68
CA GLU A 171 20.10 -3.43 -15.79
C GLU A 171 20.70 -3.58 -17.19
N SER A 172 19.95 -3.31 -18.25
CA SER A 172 20.48 -3.31 -19.62
C SER A 172 21.57 -2.25 -19.84
N LEU A 173 21.45 -1.06 -19.24
CA LEU A 173 22.49 -0.04 -19.28
C LEU A 173 23.77 -0.53 -18.57
N LYS A 174 23.64 -1.17 -17.39
CA LYS A 174 24.77 -1.76 -16.67
C LYS A 174 25.41 -2.93 -17.41
N ALA A 175 24.62 -3.72 -18.11
CA ALA A 175 25.09 -4.82 -18.95
C ALA A 175 25.78 -4.31 -20.23
N GLY A 176 25.61 -3.04 -20.59
CA GLY A 176 26.14 -2.44 -21.82
C GLY A 176 25.29 -2.74 -23.06
N GLU A 177 24.04 -3.17 -22.88
CA GLU A 177 23.10 -3.50 -23.98
C GLU A 177 22.46 -2.25 -24.60
N ILE A 178 22.30 -1.17 -23.81
CA ILE A 178 21.79 0.12 -24.25
C ILE A 178 22.75 1.24 -23.84
N ASP A 179 22.68 2.39 -24.51
CA ASP A 179 23.42 3.59 -24.13
C ASP A 179 22.60 4.53 -23.23
N LEU A 180 23.27 5.57 -22.72
CA LEU A 180 22.62 6.58 -21.87
C LEU A 180 21.53 7.36 -22.62
N HIS A 181 21.70 7.58 -23.92
CA HIS A 181 20.70 8.30 -24.71
C HIS A 181 19.40 7.50 -24.79
N HIS A 182 19.48 6.20 -25.05
CA HIS A 182 18.35 5.30 -25.06
C HIS A 182 17.66 5.24 -23.69
N PHE A 183 18.43 5.11 -22.60
CA PHE A 183 17.90 5.15 -21.22
C PHE A 183 17.11 6.43 -20.93
N LEU A 184 17.67 7.59 -21.27
CA LEU A 184 17.02 8.89 -21.04
C LEU A 184 15.84 9.14 -21.98
N SER A 185 15.83 8.54 -23.19
CA SER A 185 14.69 8.69 -24.11
C SER A 185 13.40 8.06 -23.58
N ALA A 186 13.50 7.08 -22.68
CA ALA A 186 12.36 6.46 -22.00
C ALA A 186 11.68 7.39 -20.98
N GLU A 187 12.40 8.38 -20.43
CA GLU A 187 11.92 9.21 -19.31
C GLU A 187 10.62 9.94 -19.65
N ALA A 188 10.58 10.67 -20.76
CA ALA A 188 9.40 11.42 -21.20
C ALA A 188 8.25 10.51 -21.67
N GLY A 189 8.57 9.31 -22.14
CA GLY A 189 7.59 8.32 -22.60
C GLY A 189 6.96 7.50 -21.48
N MET A 190 7.61 7.42 -20.31
CA MET A 190 7.22 6.54 -19.20
C MET A 190 6.01 7.08 -18.41
N SER A 191 6.06 8.34 -18.00
CA SER A 191 5.05 8.95 -17.11
C SER A 191 4.33 10.10 -17.83
N ARG A 192 3.45 9.72 -18.76
CA ARG A 192 2.90 10.60 -19.81
C ARG A 192 1.44 11.06 -19.59
N SER A 193 0.89 10.85 -18.39
CA SER A 193 -0.42 11.38 -17.99
C SER A 193 -0.45 11.59 -16.48
N ALA A 194 -1.47 12.29 -15.97
CA ALA A 194 -1.77 12.25 -14.53
C ALA A 194 -2.13 10.81 -14.10
N GLY A 195 -1.88 10.47 -12.84
CA GLY A 195 -2.23 9.19 -12.22
C GLY A 195 -1.07 8.50 -11.51
N THR A 196 -1.36 7.36 -10.90
CA THR A 196 -0.38 6.53 -10.19
C THR A 196 0.40 5.62 -11.16
N CYS A 197 1.37 4.84 -10.65
CA CYS A 197 2.03 3.80 -11.44
C CYS A 197 1.02 2.91 -12.18
N ASN A 198 1.28 2.63 -13.47
CA ASN A 198 0.37 1.90 -14.36
C ASN A 198 0.62 0.38 -14.41
N THR A 199 1.41 -0.14 -13.48
CA THR A 199 1.67 -1.57 -13.24
C THR A 199 0.87 -2.04 -12.02
N MET A 200 0.93 -3.33 -11.67
CA MET A 200 0.42 -3.86 -10.40
C MET A 200 1.37 -3.52 -9.22
N GLY A 201 1.77 -2.26 -9.14
CA GLY A 201 2.55 -1.71 -8.03
C GLY A 201 1.72 -1.49 -6.77
N THR A 202 2.31 -0.86 -5.74
CA THR A 202 1.62 -0.63 -4.46
C THR A 202 0.38 0.23 -4.63
N ALA A 203 0.41 1.30 -5.43
CA ALA A 203 -0.75 2.15 -5.66
C ALA A 203 -1.95 1.37 -6.24
N SER A 204 -1.76 0.64 -7.33
CA SER A 204 -2.79 -0.21 -7.95
C SER A 204 -3.26 -1.31 -7.02
N THR A 205 -2.33 -1.95 -6.29
CA THR A 205 -2.65 -2.96 -5.28
C THR A 205 -3.53 -2.39 -4.19
N MET A 206 -3.16 -1.26 -3.58
CA MET A 206 -3.93 -0.64 -2.50
C MET A 206 -5.26 -0.06 -2.98
N ALA A 207 -5.37 0.38 -4.23
CA ALA A 207 -6.64 0.74 -4.84
C ALA A 207 -7.55 -0.50 -4.99
N CYS A 208 -6.99 -1.65 -5.38
CA CYS A 208 -7.71 -2.92 -5.40
C CYS A 208 -8.09 -3.38 -3.99
N MET A 209 -7.21 -3.20 -2.99
CA MET A 209 -7.52 -3.52 -1.60
C MET A 209 -8.66 -2.67 -1.07
N ALA A 210 -8.71 -1.36 -1.38
CA ALA A 210 -9.81 -0.50 -0.97
C ALA A 210 -11.17 -0.97 -1.54
N GLU A 211 -11.20 -1.41 -2.80
CA GLU A 211 -12.41 -1.96 -3.43
C GLU A 211 -12.77 -3.36 -2.87
N ALA A 212 -11.79 -4.25 -2.68
CA ALA A 212 -12.00 -5.60 -2.13
C ALA A 212 -12.40 -5.60 -0.64
N LEU A 213 -11.89 -4.63 0.14
CA LEU A 213 -12.34 -4.36 1.52
C LEU A 213 -13.75 -3.77 1.56
N GLY A 214 -14.30 -3.37 0.42
CA GLY A 214 -15.63 -2.77 0.33
C GLY A 214 -15.69 -1.30 0.74
N VAL A 215 -14.56 -0.60 0.88
CA VAL A 215 -14.50 0.83 1.30
C VAL A 215 -14.52 1.81 0.12
N ALA A 216 -14.70 1.31 -1.10
CA ALA A 216 -14.86 2.10 -2.32
C ALA A 216 -16.02 1.57 -3.17
N LEU A 217 -16.53 2.38 -4.09
CA LEU A 217 -17.52 1.92 -5.07
C LEU A 217 -16.87 0.92 -6.07
N PRO A 218 -17.66 0.02 -6.68
CA PRO A 218 -17.15 -0.88 -7.73
C PRO A 218 -16.49 -0.12 -8.89
N HIS A 219 -15.48 -0.74 -9.50
CA HIS A 219 -14.56 -0.17 -10.50
C HIS A 219 -13.59 0.90 -9.97
N ASN A 220 -13.62 1.23 -8.69
CA ASN A 220 -12.73 2.24 -8.12
C ASN A 220 -11.24 1.98 -8.40
N ALA A 221 -10.79 0.73 -8.40
CA ALA A 221 -9.38 0.41 -8.47
C ALA A 221 -8.75 0.72 -9.85
N ALA A 222 -9.45 0.39 -10.94
CA ALA A 222 -8.81 0.24 -12.24
C ALA A 222 -9.03 1.42 -13.21
N ILE A 223 -10.07 2.24 -13.03
CA ILE A 223 -10.36 3.34 -14.00
C ILE A 223 -9.15 4.29 -14.12
N PRO A 224 -8.56 4.50 -15.31
CA PRO A 224 -7.45 5.41 -15.49
C PRO A 224 -7.76 6.83 -14.99
N ALA A 225 -6.75 7.53 -14.48
CA ALA A 225 -6.91 8.85 -13.85
C ALA A 225 -7.51 9.92 -14.77
N VAL A 226 -7.27 9.79 -16.07
CA VAL A 226 -7.71 10.73 -17.11
C VAL A 226 -9.00 10.29 -17.82
N ASP A 227 -9.56 9.13 -17.47
CA ASP A 227 -10.82 8.65 -18.04
C ASP A 227 -12.01 9.42 -17.47
N SER A 228 -12.98 9.76 -18.32
CA SER A 228 -14.19 10.50 -17.90
C SER A 228 -14.96 9.79 -16.79
N ARG A 229 -14.95 8.45 -16.78
CA ARG A 229 -15.64 7.61 -15.79
C ARG A 229 -15.03 7.77 -14.39
N ARG A 230 -13.77 8.21 -14.26
CA ARG A 230 -13.17 8.52 -12.95
C ARG A 230 -13.86 9.70 -12.30
N TYR A 231 -14.22 10.71 -13.08
CA TYR A 231 -14.99 11.86 -12.59
C TYR A 231 -16.44 11.50 -12.27
N VAL A 232 -17.04 10.59 -13.04
CA VAL A 232 -18.38 10.05 -12.73
C VAL A 232 -18.34 9.30 -11.41
N LEU A 233 -17.37 8.41 -11.19
CA LEU A 233 -17.22 7.68 -9.93
C LEU A 233 -17.03 8.63 -8.73
N ALA A 234 -16.23 9.70 -8.90
CA ALA A 234 -16.04 10.72 -7.87
C ALA A 234 -17.37 11.42 -7.52
N HIS A 235 -18.17 11.78 -8.52
CA HIS A 235 -19.52 12.34 -8.31
C HIS A 235 -20.44 11.36 -7.58
N MET A 236 -20.50 10.11 -8.03
CA MET A 236 -21.31 9.07 -7.40
C MET A 236 -20.90 8.79 -5.95
N SER A 237 -19.60 8.87 -5.65
CA SER A 237 -19.07 8.74 -4.29
C SER A 237 -19.48 9.91 -3.40
N GLY A 238 -19.56 11.12 -3.98
CA GLY A 238 -20.09 12.31 -3.30
C GLY A 238 -21.58 12.20 -2.96
N ILE A 239 -22.38 11.56 -3.82
CA ILE A 239 -23.78 11.23 -3.48
C ILE A 239 -23.79 10.20 -2.35
N ARG A 240 -23.05 9.10 -2.53
CA ARG A 240 -23.12 7.96 -1.61
C ARG A 240 -22.68 8.30 -0.19
N ILE A 241 -21.67 9.14 0.00
CA ILE A 241 -21.17 9.47 1.34
C ILE A 241 -22.20 10.25 2.18
N VAL A 242 -23.07 11.04 1.54
CA VAL A 242 -24.17 11.73 2.22
C VAL A 242 -25.19 10.72 2.74
N GLU A 243 -25.54 9.73 1.92
CA GLU A 243 -26.42 8.62 2.33
C GLU A 243 -25.81 7.82 3.48
N MET A 244 -24.52 7.47 3.40
CA MET A 244 -23.80 6.78 4.46
C MET A 244 -23.81 7.54 5.79
N ALA A 245 -23.68 8.88 5.75
CA ALA A 245 -23.77 9.72 6.94
C ALA A 245 -25.14 9.62 7.61
N LEU A 246 -26.22 9.56 6.83
CA LEU A 246 -27.60 9.44 7.32
C LEU A 246 -27.93 8.02 7.78
N GLU A 247 -27.35 6.99 7.16
CA GLU A 247 -27.50 5.58 7.54
C GLU A 247 -26.67 5.20 8.78
N GLY A 248 -25.65 6.00 9.11
CA GLY A 248 -24.64 5.63 10.11
C GLY A 248 -23.81 4.44 9.65
N LEU A 249 -23.48 4.35 8.36
CA LEU A 249 -22.61 3.30 7.79
C LEU A 249 -21.14 3.66 8.01
N VAL A 250 -20.65 3.37 9.22
CA VAL A 250 -19.26 3.61 9.67
C VAL A 250 -18.29 2.53 9.16
N LEU A 251 -16.99 2.83 9.19
CA LEU A 251 -15.94 1.93 8.70
C LEU A 251 -15.92 0.58 9.41
N SER A 252 -16.16 0.52 10.73
CA SER A 252 -16.16 -0.72 11.51
C SER A 252 -17.23 -1.74 11.06
N LYS A 253 -18.29 -1.28 10.38
CA LYS A 253 -19.31 -2.16 9.77
C LYS A 253 -18.85 -2.80 8.46
N VAL A 254 -17.85 -2.21 7.79
CA VAL A 254 -17.35 -2.62 6.47
C VAL A 254 -16.01 -3.33 6.61
N LEU A 255 -15.05 -2.73 7.33
CA LEU A 255 -13.72 -3.26 7.63
C LEU A 255 -13.78 -4.36 8.69
N THR A 256 -14.45 -5.46 8.35
CA THR A 256 -14.57 -6.66 9.17
C THR A 256 -13.48 -7.66 8.82
N ARG A 257 -13.27 -8.65 9.70
CA ARG A 257 -12.41 -9.81 9.40
C ARG A 257 -12.69 -10.39 8.02
N ALA A 258 -13.98 -10.63 7.71
CA ALA A 258 -14.42 -11.16 6.43
C ALA A 258 -13.95 -10.33 5.21
N ALA A 259 -13.96 -9.00 5.32
CA ALA A 259 -13.47 -8.11 4.27
C ALA A 259 -11.95 -8.24 4.08
N PHE A 260 -11.17 -8.33 5.16
CA PHE A 260 -9.72 -8.54 5.07
C PHE A 260 -9.36 -9.91 4.46
N GLU A 261 -10.12 -10.97 4.75
CA GLU A 261 -9.88 -12.29 4.14
C GLU A 261 -10.16 -12.27 2.63
N ASN A 262 -11.21 -11.57 2.18
CA ASN A 262 -11.45 -11.33 0.75
C ASN A 262 -10.31 -10.54 0.11
N ALA A 263 -9.80 -9.51 0.79
CA ALA A 263 -8.70 -8.69 0.29
C ALA A 263 -7.40 -9.52 0.12
N ILE A 264 -7.12 -10.47 1.01
CA ILE A 264 -5.98 -11.40 0.87
C ILE A 264 -6.10 -12.25 -0.41
N ARG A 265 -7.27 -12.88 -0.66
CA ARG A 265 -7.52 -13.64 -1.89
C ARG A 265 -7.45 -12.75 -3.13
N ALA A 266 -8.02 -11.55 -3.06
CA ALA A 266 -7.92 -10.59 -4.15
C ALA A 266 -6.46 -10.21 -4.45
N ASN A 267 -5.63 -10.00 -3.42
CA ASN A 267 -4.21 -9.69 -3.59
C ASN A 267 -3.46 -10.81 -4.32
N ALA A 268 -3.70 -12.07 -3.95
CA ALA A 268 -3.10 -13.21 -4.61
C ALA A 268 -3.55 -13.33 -6.09
N ALA A 269 -4.84 -13.12 -6.34
CA ALA A 269 -5.43 -13.19 -7.67
C ALA A 269 -4.91 -12.12 -8.64
N ILE A 270 -4.60 -10.93 -8.13
CA ILE A 270 -4.04 -9.85 -8.93
C ILE A 270 -2.50 -9.85 -8.99
N GLY A 271 -1.81 -10.70 -8.22
CA GLY A 271 -0.34 -10.66 -8.11
C GLY A 271 0.16 -9.40 -7.40
N GLY A 272 -0.56 -8.95 -6.37
CA GLY A 272 -0.37 -7.66 -5.72
C GLY A 272 0.95 -7.51 -4.96
N SER A 273 1.27 -6.25 -4.65
CA SER A 273 2.48 -5.82 -3.93
C SER A 273 2.60 -6.45 -2.54
N THR A 274 3.82 -6.82 -2.14
CA THR A 274 4.12 -7.28 -0.78
C THR A 274 3.84 -6.20 0.28
N ASN A 275 3.87 -4.93 -0.09
CA ASN A 275 3.52 -3.81 0.80
C ASN A 275 2.07 -3.90 1.31
N ALA A 276 1.17 -4.60 0.61
CA ALA A 276 -0.20 -4.83 1.07
C ALA A 276 -0.26 -5.57 2.41
N VAL A 277 0.71 -6.46 2.69
CA VAL A 277 0.82 -7.18 3.98
C VAL A 277 0.92 -6.20 5.14
N ILE A 278 1.85 -5.25 5.04
CA ILE A 278 2.09 -4.23 6.07
C ILE A 278 0.89 -3.29 6.19
N HIS A 279 0.34 -2.87 5.05
CA HIS A 279 -0.75 -1.91 5.00
C HIS A 279 -2.05 -2.46 5.56
N LEU A 280 -2.43 -3.69 5.20
CA LEU A 280 -3.61 -4.34 5.75
C LEU A 280 -3.47 -4.64 7.24
N LYS A 281 -2.29 -5.06 7.72
CA LYS A 281 -2.03 -5.22 9.16
C LYS A 281 -2.23 -3.92 9.93
N ALA A 282 -1.71 -2.80 9.40
CA ALA A 282 -1.86 -1.50 10.04
C ALA A 282 -3.33 -1.03 10.07
N ILE A 283 -4.06 -1.13 8.95
CA ILE A 283 -5.48 -0.75 8.89
C ILE A 283 -6.32 -1.62 9.84
N ALA A 284 -6.08 -2.94 9.84
CA ALA A 284 -6.75 -3.88 10.74
C ALA A 284 -6.48 -3.52 12.22
N GLY A 285 -5.24 -3.17 12.55
CA GLY A 285 -4.85 -2.71 13.89
C GLY A 285 -5.54 -1.43 14.34
N ARG A 286 -5.85 -0.49 13.43
CA ARG A 286 -6.61 0.73 13.76
C ARG A 286 -8.08 0.46 14.07
N ILE A 287 -8.70 -0.45 13.34
CA ILE A 287 -10.12 -0.80 13.54
C ILE A 287 -10.31 -1.92 14.58
N GLY A 288 -9.22 -2.51 15.10
CA GLY A 288 -9.27 -3.57 16.11
C GLY A 288 -9.61 -4.96 15.55
N VAL A 289 -9.44 -5.18 14.24
CA VAL A 289 -9.60 -6.50 13.63
C VAL A 289 -8.30 -7.30 13.77
N PRO A 290 -8.35 -8.53 14.32
CA PRO A 290 -7.17 -9.39 14.33
C PRO A 290 -6.85 -9.79 12.90
N LEU A 291 -5.58 -9.65 12.51
CA LEU A 291 -5.07 -10.06 11.21
C LEU A 291 -3.61 -10.44 11.41
N GLU A 292 -3.30 -11.73 11.43
CA GLU A 292 -1.95 -12.21 11.68
C GLU A 292 -1.21 -12.48 10.37
N LEU A 293 0.12 -12.57 10.44
CA LEU A 293 0.92 -12.84 9.25
C LEU A 293 0.54 -14.21 8.65
N GLU A 294 0.25 -15.20 9.50
CA GLU A 294 -0.22 -16.55 9.15
C GLU A 294 -1.52 -16.55 8.34
N ASP A 295 -2.35 -15.52 8.47
CA ASP A 295 -3.59 -15.41 7.70
C ASP A 295 -3.32 -15.32 6.19
N TRP A 296 -2.19 -14.75 5.78
CA TRP A 296 -1.77 -14.69 4.38
C TRP A 296 -1.48 -16.08 3.79
N MET A 297 -0.90 -16.98 4.59
CA MET A 297 -0.69 -18.36 4.17
C MET A 297 -2.00 -19.16 4.23
N ARG A 298 -2.75 -19.06 5.33
CA ARG A 298 -3.98 -19.84 5.54
C ARG A 298 -5.07 -19.49 4.53
N ILE A 299 -5.19 -18.21 4.17
CA ILE A 299 -6.23 -17.72 3.26
C ILE A 299 -5.68 -17.56 1.84
N GLY A 300 -4.46 -17.07 1.66
CA GLY A 300 -3.94 -16.74 0.34
C GLY A 300 -3.48 -17.94 -0.48
N ARG A 301 -3.05 -19.02 0.17
CA ARG A 301 -2.57 -20.25 -0.49
C ARG A 301 -3.62 -20.85 -1.43
N ASP A 302 -3.14 -21.50 -2.48
CA ASP A 302 -3.94 -22.10 -3.55
C ASP A 302 -4.83 -21.08 -4.31
N THR A 303 -4.51 -19.78 -4.23
CA THR A 303 -5.19 -18.76 -5.04
C THR A 303 -4.38 -18.46 -6.29
N PRO A 304 -4.88 -18.76 -7.50
CA PRO A 304 -4.13 -18.49 -8.72
C PRO A 304 -4.01 -16.99 -8.98
N THR A 305 -2.83 -16.52 -9.41
CA THR A 305 -2.71 -15.20 -10.04
C THR A 305 -3.31 -15.27 -11.43
N ILE A 306 -4.42 -14.57 -11.65
CA ILE A 306 -5.15 -14.57 -12.92
C ILE A 306 -5.01 -13.26 -13.69
N VAL A 307 -4.44 -12.22 -13.10
CA VAL A 307 -4.22 -10.94 -13.78
C VAL A 307 -2.84 -10.92 -14.44
N ASP A 308 -2.79 -10.81 -15.76
CA ASP A 308 -1.56 -10.78 -16.56
C ASP A 308 -0.99 -9.35 -16.67
N LEU A 309 -0.55 -8.80 -15.53
CA LEU A 309 0.01 -7.45 -15.44
C LEU A 309 1.46 -7.44 -14.97
N MET A 310 2.25 -6.52 -15.51
CA MET A 310 3.58 -6.23 -14.96
C MET A 310 3.48 -5.88 -13.46
N PRO A 311 4.42 -6.36 -12.61
CA PRO A 311 5.66 -7.03 -13.00
C PRO A 311 5.58 -8.56 -13.19
N SER A 312 4.47 -9.21 -12.82
CA SER A 312 4.34 -10.67 -12.93
C SER A 312 4.02 -11.13 -14.36
N GLY A 313 3.35 -10.27 -15.13
CA GLY A 313 2.85 -10.53 -16.47
C GLY A 313 3.26 -9.47 -17.50
N ARG A 314 2.43 -9.31 -18.54
CA ARG A 314 2.76 -8.59 -19.79
C ARG A 314 2.08 -7.23 -19.92
N PHE A 315 0.82 -7.11 -19.48
CA PHE A 315 0.00 -5.93 -19.75
C PHE A 315 0.13 -4.85 -18.65
N LEU A 316 -0.61 -3.75 -18.81
CA LEU A 316 -0.65 -2.61 -17.89
C LEU A 316 -2.10 -2.31 -17.46
N MET A 317 -2.25 -1.36 -16.53
CA MET A 317 -3.54 -1.08 -15.90
C MET A 317 -4.63 -0.58 -16.85
N GLU A 318 -4.29 0.01 -18.02
CA GLU A 318 -5.28 0.34 -19.05
C GLU A 318 -5.98 -0.91 -19.56
N GLU A 319 -5.22 -1.92 -19.98
CA GLU A 319 -5.76 -3.20 -20.43
C GLU A 319 -6.55 -3.90 -19.31
N PHE A 320 -6.08 -3.86 -18.07
CA PHE A 320 -6.81 -4.44 -16.94
C PHE A 320 -8.17 -3.79 -16.72
N TYR A 321 -8.26 -2.47 -16.83
CA TYR A 321 -9.54 -1.79 -16.74
C TYR A 321 -10.47 -2.16 -17.89
N TYR A 322 -9.98 -2.14 -19.13
CA TYR A 322 -10.81 -2.47 -20.29
C TYR A 322 -11.24 -3.94 -20.33
N ALA A 323 -10.47 -4.84 -19.72
CA ALA A 323 -10.85 -6.24 -19.53
C ALA A 323 -12.00 -6.42 -18.52
N GLY A 324 -12.27 -5.43 -17.66
CA GLY A 324 -13.33 -5.50 -16.64
C GLY A 324 -12.87 -5.09 -15.23
N GLY A 325 -11.55 -4.94 -15.03
CA GLY A 325 -10.95 -4.52 -13.78
C GLY A 325 -11.15 -5.51 -12.62
N LEU A 326 -11.05 -5.00 -11.40
CA LEU A 326 -11.19 -5.83 -10.20
C LEU A 326 -12.56 -6.53 -10.07
N PRO A 327 -13.71 -5.93 -10.47
CA PRO A 327 -14.98 -6.65 -10.44
C PRO A 327 -14.96 -7.98 -11.20
N ALA A 328 -14.33 -8.02 -12.38
CA ALA A 328 -14.19 -9.26 -13.14
C ALA A 328 -13.31 -10.31 -12.43
N VAL A 329 -12.24 -9.88 -11.74
CA VAL A 329 -11.39 -10.76 -10.92
C VAL A 329 -12.18 -11.35 -9.75
N LEU A 330 -12.87 -10.50 -8.99
CA LEU A 330 -13.68 -10.93 -7.84
C LEU A 330 -14.82 -11.85 -8.26
N ARG A 331 -15.44 -11.57 -9.41
CA ARG A 331 -16.42 -12.47 -10.01
C ARG A 331 -15.83 -13.87 -10.25
N ARG A 332 -14.65 -13.96 -10.89
CA ARG A 332 -13.99 -15.25 -11.15
C ARG A 332 -13.69 -16.01 -9.87
N LEU A 333 -13.18 -15.33 -8.85
CA LEU A 333 -12.96 -15.94 -7.55
C LEU A 333 -14.26 -16.45 -6.94
N GLY A 334 -15.36 -15.69 -7.02
CA GLY A 334 -16.67 -16.12 -6.53
C GLY A 334 -17.24 -17.31 -7.29
N GLU A 335 -17.19 -17.31 -8.63
CA GLU A 335 -17.62 -18.44 -9.48
C GLU A 335 -16.80 -19.71 -9.20
N GLY A 336 -15.51 -19.56 -8.88
CA GLY A 336 -14.62 -20.66 -8.50
C GLY A 336 -14.69 -21.08 -7.02
N GLY A 337 -15.54 -20.47 -6.20
CA GLY A 337 -15.62 -20.75 -4.76
C GLY A 337 -14.38 -20.33 -3.96
N LEU A 338 -13.55 -19.44 -4.51
CA LEU A 338 -12.32 -18.92 -3.90
C LEU A 338 -12.51 -17.60 -3.15
N LEU A 339 -13.69 -16.98 -3.25
CA LEU A 339 -14.05 -15.79 -2.47
C LEU A 339 -14.65 -16.25 -1.12
N PRO A 340 -13.93 -16.13 0.02
CA PRO A 340 -14.32 -16.78 1.27
C PRO A 340 -15.57 -16.16 1.89
N ASN A 341 -15.80 -14.85 1.67
CA ASN A 341 -16.89 -14.12 2.30
C ASN A 341 -17.67 -13.29 1.27
N PRO A 342 -18.47 -13.93 0.39
CA PRO A 342 -19.22 -13.23 -0.67
C PRO A 342 -20.21 -12.20 -0.12
N ASP A 343 -20.76 -12.44 1.06
CA ASP A 343 -21.78 -11.60 1.72
C ASP A 343 -21.20 -10.38 2.47
N ALA A 344 -19.87 -10.16 2.43
CA ALA A 344 -19.22 -9.05 3.11
C ALA A 344 -19.82 -7.70 2.65
N LEU A 345 -20.26 -6.87 3.60
CA LEU A 345 -20.88 -5.58 3.34
C LEU A 345 -19.89 -4.59 2.71
N THR A 346 -20.37 -3.77 1.78
CA THR A 346 -19.60 -2.69 1.16
C THR A 346 -20.28 -1.32 1.37
N VAL A 347 -19.53 -0.24 1.13
CA VAL A 347 -19.98 1.14 1.34
C VAL A 347 -21.22 1.54 0.55
N ASN A 348 -21.55 0.85 -0.55
CA ASN A 348 -22.79 1.10 -1.30
C ASN A 348 -24.03 0.38 -0.74
N GLY A 349 -23.90 -0.29 0.41
CA GLY A 349 -24.98 -1.01 1.09
C GLY A 349 -25.24 -2.42 0.57
N LYS A 350 -24.53 -2.88 -0.47
CA LYS A 350 -24.63 -4.24 -1.01
C LYS A 350 -23.48 -5.13 -0.54
N SER A 351 -23.66 -6.44 -0.67
CA SER A 351 -22.57 -7.41 -0.49
C SER A 351 -21.51 -7.28 -1.58
N LEU A 352 -20.29 -7.76 -1.32
CA LEU A 352 -19.22 -7.79 -2.30
C LEU A 352 -19.63 -8.61 -3.53
N TRP A 353 -20.29 -9.75 -3.33
CA TRP A 353 -20.76 -10.61 -4.43
C TRP A 353 -21.85 -9.96 -5.28
N ASP A 354 -22.86 -9.32 -4.67
CA ASP A 354 -23.92 -8.64 -5.42
C ASP A 354 -23.40 -7.50 -6.30
N ASN A 355 -22.27 -6.90 -5.92
CA ASN A 355 -21.61 -5.89 -6.72
C ASN A 355 -20.88 -6.44 -7.95
N VAL A 356 -20.47 -7.71 -7.95
CA VAL A 356 -19.53 -8.25 -8.95
C VAL A 356 -20.04 -9.46 -9.74
N ARG A 357 -21.08 -10.17 -9.27
CA ARG A 357 -21.54 -11.41 -9.89
C ARG A 357 -21.94 -11.30 -11.37
N GLU A 358 -22.32 -10.10 -11.81
CA GLU A 358 -22.67 -9.79 -13.21
C GLU A 358 -21.57 -9.01 -13.94
N ALA A 359 -20.42 -8.76 -13.30
CA ALA A 359 -19.34 -7.99 -13.89
C ALA A 359 -18.80 -8.70 -15.14
N PRO A 360 -18.72 -8.01 -16.29
CA PRO A 360 -18.23 -8.61 -17.51
C PRO A 360 -16.70 -8.80 -17.47
N ASN A 361 -16.22 -9.88 -18.09
CA ASN A 361 -14.82 -10.00 -18.51
C ASN A 361 -14.77 -9.92 -20.04
N TYR A 362 -14.05 -8.94 -20.57
CA TYR A 362 -13.94 -8.69 -22.00
C TYR A 362 -12.65 -9.24 -22.62
N ASP A 363 -11.67 -9.64 -21.80
CA ASP A 363 -10.37 -10.10 -22.28
C ASP A 363 -9.77 -11.18 -21.36
N ASP A 364 -9.79 -12.42 -21.84
CA ASP A 364 -9.25 -13.60 -21.17
C ASP A 364 -7.73 -13.74 -21.22
N GLU A 365 -7.03 -12.89 -21.98
CA GLU A 365 -5.58 -12.80 -21.91
C GLU A 365 -5.13 -11.92 -20.75
N VAL A 366 -5.88 -10.85 -20.45
CA VAL A 366 -5.57 -9.92 -19.37
C VAL A 366 -6.09 -10.43 -18.01
N ILE A 367 -7.34 -10.90 -17.97
CA ILE A 367 -7.93 -11.55 -16.79
C ILE A 367 -8.16 -13.01 -17.15
N ARG A 368 -7.18 -13.85 -16.84
CA ARG A 368 -7.08 -15.25 -17.25
C ARG A 368 -8.07 -16.16 -16.52
N PRO A 369 -8.49 -17.29 -17.11
CA PRO A 369 -9.39 -18.23 -16.44
C PRO A 369 -8.64 -19.02 -15.36
N LEU A 370 -9.37 -19.51 -14.36
CA LEU A 370 -8.79 -20.17 -13.17
C LEU A 370 -8.02 -21.46 -13.51
N ASP A 371 -8.38 -22.14 -14.61
CA ASP A 371 -7.73 -23.35 -15.12
C ASP A 371 -6.47 -23.05 -15.96
N ARG A 372 -6.29 -21.79 -16.37
CA ARG A 372 -5.14 -21.32 -17.14
C ARG A 372 -4.56 -20.03 -16.54
N PRO A 373 -4.17 -20.04 -15.25
CA PRO A 373 -3.69 -18.86 -14.56
C PRO A 373 -2.27 -18.49 -15.00
N LEU A 374 -1.80 -17.32 -14.58
CA LEU A 374 -0.40 -16.90 -14.70
C LEU A 374 0.50 -17.74 -13.81
N ILE A 375 0.11 -17.88 -12.55
CA ILE A 375 0.73 -18.76 -11.57
C ILE A 375 -0.40 -19.49 -10.81
N ALA A 376 -0.20 -20.78 -10.56
CA ALA A 376 -1.18 -21.63 -9.89
C ALA A 376 -1.43 -21.23 -8.43
N ASP A 377 -0.38 -20.80 -7.71
CA ASP A 377 -0.48 -20.20 -6.38
C ASP A 377 0.24 -18.85 -6.33
N GLY A 378 -0.56 -17.79 -6.38
CA GLY A 378 -0.15 -16.40 -6.30
C GLY A 378 -0.14 -15.82 -4.89
N GLY A 379 -0.45 -16.63 -3.88
CA GLY A 379 -0.43 -16.21 -2.49
C GLY A 379 0.93 -15.64 -2.08
N ILE A 380 0.95 -14.62 -1.22
CA ILE A 380 2.21 -14.17 -0.62
C ILE A 380 2.73 -15.28 0.29
N CYS A 381 3.96 -15.71 0.05
CA CYS A 381 4.62 -16.71 0.87
C CYS A 381 5.12 -16.07 2.17
N ILE A 382 4.76 -16.68 3.30
CA ILE A 382 5.27 -16.30 4.62
C ILE A 382 6.37 -17.30 5.00
N LEU A 383 7.55 -16.76 5.32
CA LEU A 383 8.73 -17.53 5.67
C LEU A 383 9.02 -17.39 7.17
N ARG A 384 9.28 -18.50 7.84
CA ARG A 384 9.65 -18.59 9.27
C ARG A 384 10.93 -19.38 9.45
N GLY A 385 11.66 -19.13 10.51
CA GLY A 385 12.85 -19.91 10.88
C GLY A 385 13.77 -19.11 11.77
N ASN A 386 14.95 -19.64 12.08
CA ASN A 386 15.90 -18.95 12.96
C ASN A 386 16.38 -17.61 12.38
N LEU A 387 16.34 -17.41 11.06
CA LEU A 387 16.71 -16.13 10.41
C LEU A 387 15.58 -15.09 10.44
N ALA A 388 14.32 -15.54 10.42
CA ALA A 388 13.12 -14.68 10.44
C ALA A 388 12.09 -15.22 11.46
N PRO A 389 12.38 -15.14 12.78
CA PRO A 389 11.54 -15.76 13.79
C PRO A 389 10.15 -15.11 13.88
N ARG A 390 10.04 -13.80 13.61
CA ARG A 390 8.76 -13.09 13.51
C ARG A 390 8.18 -13.03 12.10
N GLY A 391 8.86 -13.65 11.14
CA GLY A 391 8.39 -13.83 9.78
C GLY A 391 9.11 -12.95 8.77
N ALA A 392 9.00 -13.35 7.52
CA ALA A 392 9.40 -12.60 6.34
C ALA A 392 8.41 -12.91 5.21
N VAL A 393 8.41 -12.11 4.15
CA VAL A 393 7.50 -12.30 3.01
C VAL A 393 8.26 -12.43 1.70
N LEU A 394 7.74 -13.25 0.80
CA LEU A 394 8.20 -13.36 -0.58
C LEU A 394 6.97 -13.38 -1.51
N LYS A 395 7.09 -12.78 -2.70
CA LYS A 395 6.04 -12.79 -3.73
C LYS A 395 6.37 -13.87 -4.79
N PRO A 396 5.75 -15.07 -4.74
CA PRO A 396 6.09 -16.15 -5.66
C PRO A 396 5.77 -15.79 -7.11
N SER A 397 4.75 -14.97 -7.33
CA SER A 397 4.28 -14.60 -8.66
C SER A 397 5.27 -13.77 -9.49
N ALA A 398 6.35 -13.27 -8.89
CA ALA A 398 7.42 -12.60 -9.62
C ALA A 398 8.79 -13.24 -9.37
N ALA A 399 8.85 -14.40 -8.72
CA ALA A 399 10.09 -15.11 -8.43
C ALA A 399 10.41 -16.15 -9.52
N SER A 400 11.66 -16.59 -9.58
CA SER A 400 12.08 -17.66 -10.49
C SER A 400 11.79 -19.02 -9.83
N PRO A 401 11.03 -19.93 -10.47
CA PRO A 401 10.61 -21.19 -9.84
C PRO A 401 11.75 -22.03 -9.27
N GLU A 402 12.89 -22.06 -9.96
CA GLU A 402 14.08 -22.81 -9.57
C GLU A 402 14.78 -22.25 -8.32
N LEU A 403 14.50 -21.01 -7.91
CA LEU A 403 15.05 -20.36 -6.72
C LEU A 403 14.11 -20.39 -5.51
N LEU A 404 12.87 -20.88 -5.66
CA LEU A 404 11.90 -20.99 -4.56
C LEU A 404 12.33 -22.03 -3.51
N LYS A 405 13.24 -22.93 -3.87
CA LYS A 405 13.94 -23.83 -2.96
C LYS A 405 15.43 -23.77 -3.25
N HIS A 406 16.17 -23.07 -2.40
CA HIS A 406 17.56 -22.69 -2.68
C HIS A 406 18.43 -22.75 -1.43
N ARG A 407 19.70 -23.14 -1.60
CA ARG A 407 20.71 -23.09 -0.56
C ARG A 407 21.98 -22.46 -1.11
N GLY A 408 22.47 -21.39 -0.48
CA GLY A 408 23.60 -20.62 -0.97
C GLY A 408 24.41 -19.94 0.13
N ARG A 409 25.63 -19.53 -0.22
CA ARG A 409 26.50 -18.75 0.68
C ARG A 409 26.06 -17.30 0.73
N ALA A 410 26.02 -16.72 1.92
CA ALA A 410 25.64 -15.34 2.15
C ALA A 410 26.72 -14.36 1.65
N VAL A 411 26.31 -13.34 0.91
CA VAL A 411 27.09 -12.14 0.59
C VAL A 411 26.41 -10.95 1.25
N VAL A 412 27.05 -10.41 2.27
CA VAL A 412 26.44 -9.52 3.26
C VAL A 412 26.81 -8.06 3.02
N PHE A 413 25.78 -7.23 2.95
CA PHE A 413 25.85 -5.78 2.92
C PHE A 413 25.26 -5.21 4.21
N GLU A 414 26.10 -4.57 5.01
CA GLU A 414 25.73 -4.01 6.33
C GLU A 414 24.68 -2.88 6.26
N ASN A 415 24.60 -2.17 5.14
CA ASN A 415 23.59 -1.14 4.86
C ASN A 415 23.61 -0.76 3.37
N LEU A 416 22.71 0.13 2.95
CA LEU A 416 22.59 0.54 1.55
C LEU A 416 23.88 1.18 0.98
N ASP A 417 24.61 1.95 1.78
CA ASP A 417 25.84 2.61 1.32
C ASP A 417 26.95 1.58 1.07
N HIS A 418 27.08 0.59 1.95
CA HIS A 418 27.98 -0.55 1.76
C HIS A 418 27.61 -1.34 0.48
N TYR A 419 26.32 -1.63 0.26
CA TYR A 419 25.86 -2.28 -0.97
C TYR A 419 26.25 -1.48 -2.22
N LYS A 420 25.98 -0.17 -2.26
CA LYS A 420 26.30 0.67 -3.42
C LYS A 420 27.79 0.75 -3.69
N ALA A 421 28.61 0.76 -2.65
CA ALA A 421 30.07 0.83 -2.77
C ALA A 421 30.71 -0.47 -3.31
N THR A 422 30.07 -1.63 -3.09
CA THR A 422 30.70 -2.94 -3.31
C THR A 422 30.06 -3.79 -4.40
N ILE A 423 28.76 -3.61 -4.71
CA ILE A 423 28.05 -4.49 -5.66
C ILE A 423 28.62 -4.48 -7.08
N ASN A 424 29.25 -3.37 -7.49
CA ASN A 424 29.86 -3.23 -8.81
C ASN A 424 31.36 -3.60 -8.82
N ASP A 425 31.93 -4.03 -7.68
CA ASP A 425 33.32 -4.48 -7.62
C ASP A 425 33.47 -5.84 -8.31
N GLU A 426 34.33 -5.90 -9.33
CA GLU A 426 34.63 -7.14 -10.05
C GLU A 426 35.26 -8.21 -9.13
N ALA A 427 35.95 -7.78 -8.07
CA ALA A 427 36.61 -8.64 -7.08
C ALA A 427 35.67 -9.18 -5.98
N LEU A 428 34.41 -8.73 -5.92
CA LEU A 428 33.43 -9.21 -4.93
C LEU A 428 33.28 -10.75 -5.01
N ASP A 429 33.50 -11.49 -3.92
CA ASP A 429 33.32 -12.95 -3.90
C ASP A 429 31.82 -13.30 -3.94
N VAL A 430 31.29 -13.49 -5.15
CA VAL A 430 29.87 -13.75 -5.42
C VAL A 430 29.70 -14.54 -6.72
N ASP A 431 28.82 -15.55 -6.68
CA ASP A 431 28.40 -16.35 -7.82
C ASP A 431 26.86 -16.44 -7.91
N ALA A 432 26.35 -17.07 -8.97
CA ALA A 432 24.90 -17.18 -9.22
C ALA A 432 24.13 -17.97 -8.15
N SER A 433 24.82 -18.80 -7.35
CA SER A 433 24.22 -19.59 -6.27
C SER A 433 24.23 -18.86 -4.93
N SER A 434 24.93 -17.73 -4.84
CA SER A 434 25.04 -16.95 -3.61
C SER A 434 23.71 -16.31 -3.22
N VAL A 435 23.56 -16.01 -1.93
CA VAL A 435 22.40 -15.30 -1.36
C VAL A 435 22.85 -13.89 -0.97
N LEU A 436 22.28 -12.86 -1.61
CA LEU A 436 22.59 -11.48 -1.24
C LEU A 436 21.79 -11.09 0.01
N VAL A 437 22.44 -10.55 1.03
CA VAL A 437 21.83 -10.20 2.31
C VAL A 437 22.07 -8.72 2.61
N LEU A 438 21.00 -7.93 2.74
CA LEU A 438 21.06 -6.51 3.10
C LEU A 438 20.45 -6.27 4.48
N LYS A 439 21.23 -5.66 5.36
CA LYS A 439 20.83 -5.34 6.75
C LYS A 439 20.49 -3.85 6.90
N ASN A 440 19.91 -3.52 8.05
CA ASN A 440 19.71 -2.14 8.52
C ASN A 440 18.89 -1.30 7.54
N CYS A 441 17.93 -1.94 6.86
CA CYS A 441 17.02 -1.29 5.92
C CYS A 441 15.55 -1.45 6.35
N GLY A 442 15.31 -1.91 7.58
CA GLY A 442 14.01 -2.00 8.25
C GLY A 442 13.44 -0.67 8.74
N PRO A 443 12.35 -0.72 9.53
CA PRO A 443 11.69 0.46 10.08
C PRO A 443 12.65 1.37 10.83
N ARG A 444 13.39 0.87 11.82
CA ARG A 444 14.35 1.66 12.60
C ARG A 444 15.68 1.83 11.86
N GLY A 445 16.13 0.81 11.14
CA GLY A 445 17.45 0.75 10.53
C GLY A 445 17.67 1.77 9.42
N TYR A 446 16.70 1.95 8.51
CA TYR A 446 16.92 2.79 7.34
C TYR A 446 17.02 4.29 7.64
N PRO A 447 16.09 4.94 8.39
CA PRO A 447 14.78 4.55 8.93
C PRO A 447 13.61 4.75 7.93
N GLY A 448 12.46 4.17 8.23
CA GLY A 448 11.27 4.22 7.35
C GLY A 448 11.22 3.12 6.30
N MET A 449 11.94 2.01 6.52
CA MET A 449 11.91 0.78 5.73
C MET A 449 11.83 1.02 4.22
N ALA A 450 12.91 1.46 3.58
CA ALA A 450 12.89 1.86 2.17
C ALA A 450 12.71 0.68 1.21
N GLU A 451 12.37 0.98 -0.04
CA GLU A 451 12.16 0.01 -1.12
C GLU A 451 13.48 -0.44 -1.77
N VAL A 452 14.42 -0.93 -0.95
CA VAL A 452 15.79 -1.28 -1.37
C VAL A 452 16.08 -2.79 -1.33
N GLY A 453 15.08 -3.61 -0.98
CA GLY A 453 15.25 -5.07 -0.90
C GLY A 453 15.46 -5.75 -2.25
N ASN A 454 14.95 -5.17 -3.34
CA ASN A 454 15.25 -5.63 -4.70
C ASN A 454 16.65 -5.14 -5.13
N MET A 455 17.68 -5.70 -4.51
CA MET A 455 19.07 -5.44 -4.87
C MET A 455 19.31 -5.81 -6.34
N GLY A 456 19.94 -4.89 -7.07
CA GLY A 456 20.45 -5.15 -8.42
C GLY A 456 21.61 -6.13 -8.34
N LEU A 457 21.72 -6.97 -9.36
CA LEU A 457 22.74 -8.02 -9.38
C LEU A 457 24.14 -7.46 -9.73
N PRO A 458 25.23 -8.14 -9.33
CA PRO A 458 26.58 -7.79 -9.74
C PRO A 458 26.71 -7.74 -11.27
N PRO A 459 27.30 -6.68 -11.87
CA PRO A 459 27.43 -6.56 -13.33
C PRO A 459 28.10 -7.77 -14.00
N LYS A 460 29.07 -8.39 -13.32
CA LYS A 460 29.75 -9.60 -13.82
C LYS A 460 28.83 -10.80 -13.98
N LEU A 461 27.79 -10.93 -13.15
CA LEU A 461 26.81 -12.01 -13.25
C LEU A 461 25.74 -11.69 -14.30
N LEU A 462 25.33 -10.43 -14.41
CA LEU A 462 24.45 -9.97 -15.49
C LEU A 462 25.08 -10.25 -16.87
N ARG A 463 26.37 -9.96 -17.05
CA ARG A 463 27.11 -10.29 -18.30
C ARG A 463 27.22 -11.79 -18.58
N GLN A 464 27.07 -12.64 -17.57
CA GLN A 464 27.00 -14.10 -17.71
C GLN A 464 25.58 -14.60 -18.00
N GLY A 465 24.60 -13.71 -18.07
CA GLY A 465 23.19 -14.04 -18.32
C GLY A 465 22.39 -14.42 -17.08
N VAL A 466 22.94 -14.23 -15.88
CA VAL A 466 22.17 -14.40 -14.62
C VAL A 466 21.17 -13.25 -14.52
N LYS A 467 19.88 -13.59 -14.35
CA LYS A 467 18.78 -12.62 -14.30
C LYS A 467 18.08 -12.54 -12.96
N ASP A 468 18.29 -13.53 -12.09
CA ASP A 468 17.71 -13.57 -10.75
C ASP A 468 18.65 -14.28 -9.79
N MET A 469 18.58 -13.88 -8.52
CA MET A 469 19.30 -14.45 -7.39
C MET A 469 18.44 -14.28 -6.13
N VAL A 470 18.61 -15.18 -5.16
CA VAL A 470 17.96 -15.03 -3.85
C VAL A 470 18.54 -13.81 -3.13
N ARG A 471 17.65 -12.90 -2.72
CA ARG A 471 17.97 -11.65 -2.03
C ARG A 471 17.14 -11.55 -0.76
N ILE A 472 17.78 -11.25 0.37
CA ILE A 472 17.13 -11.20 1.69
C ILE A 472 17.40 -9.84 2.33
N SER A 473 16.35 -9.21 2.87
CA SER A 473 16.51 -7.98 3.64
C SER A 473 15.39 -7.76 4.66
N ASP A 474 15.68 -6.93 5.65
CA ASP A 474 14.66 -6.30 6.52
C ASP A 474 13.95 -5.12 5.83
N ALA A 475 14.21 -4.87 4.53
CA ALA A 475 13.64 -3.80 3.74
C ALA A 475 12.30 -4.16 3.08
N ARG A 476 11.70 -3.18 2.38
CA ARG A 476 10.62 -3.39 1.41
C ARG A 476 11.18 -3.48 -0.01
N MET A 477 10.32 -3.76 -0.97
CA MET A 477 10.57 -3.49 -2.38
C MET A 477 9.39 -2.75 -3.00
N SER A 478 9.62 -2.12 -4.15
CA SER A 478 8.54 -1.57 -4.94
C SER A 478 7.62 -2.70 -5.41
N GLY A 479 6.30 -2.51 -5.36
CA GLY A 479 5.36 -3.49 -5.93
C GLY A 479 5.62 -3.78 -7.43
N THR A 480 6.34 -2.88 -8.09
CA THR A 480 6.75 -2.94 -9.51
C THR A 480 8.00 -3.79 -9.76
N ALA A 481 8.63 -4.32 -8.70
CA ALA A 481 9.81 -5.16 -8.76
C ALA A 481 9.49 -6.65 -8.98
N TYR A 482 10.51 -7.38 -9.44
CA TYR A 482 10.50 -8.82 -9.72
C TYR A 482 11.75 -9.51 -9.15
N GLY A 483 11.73 -10.84 -9.23
CA GLY A 483 12.75 -11.77 -8.81
C GLY A 483 12.53 -12.35 -7.42
N THR A 484 13.42 -13.26 -7.03
CA THR A 484 13.30 -14.09 -5.83
C THR A 484 13.81 -13.33 -4.60
N VAL A 485 12.95 -12.46 -4.06
CA VAL A 485 13.30 -11.52 -2.98
C VAL A 485 12.49 -11.79 -1.71
N VAL A 486 13.21 -12.05 -0.61
CA VAL A 486 12.69 -12.14 0.76
C VAL A 486 12.79 -10.76 1.42
N LEU A 487 11.66 -10.30 1.95
CA LEU A 487 11.46 -8.95 2.47
C LEU A 487 10.90 -8.99 3.88
N HIS A 488 10.89 -7.84 4.54
CA HIS A 488 10.22 -7.64 5.83
C HIS A 488 10.72 -8.61 6.92
N VAL A 489 11.98 -9.06 6.83
CA VAL A 489 12.56 -9.95 7.83
C VAL A 489 12.41 -9.29 9.20
N ALA A 490 11.65 -9.96 10.07
CA ALA A 490 11.31 -9.49 11.40
C ALA A 490 11.83 -10.47 12.49
N PRO A 491 12.38 -9.96 13.60
CA PRO A 491 12.76 -8.56 13.83
C PRO A 491 13.83 -8.09 12.84
N GLU A 492 13.85 -6.78 12.54
CA GLU A 492 14.88 -6.17 11.70
C GLU A 492 16.27 -6.24 12.35
N ALA A 493 17.34 -6.06 11.57
CA ALA A 493 18.71 -6.09 12.10
C ALA A 493 18.94 -5.01 13.16
N ALA A 494 18.43 -3.80 12.94
CA ALA A 494 18.54 -2.67 13.87
C ALA A 494 17.73 -2.84 15.18
N ALA A 495 16.84 -3.83 15.24
CA ALA A 495 16.12 -4.21 16.47
C ALA A 495 16.74 -5.46 17.14
N GLY A 496 17.95 -5.86 16.75
CA GLY A 496 18.62 -7.05 17.28
C GLY A 496 18.10 -8.37 16.70
N GLY A 497 17.45 -8.34 15.53
CA GLY A 497 16.98 -9.54 14.87
C GLY A 497 18.12 -10.43 14.35
N PRO A 498 17.88 -11.75 14.16
CA PRO A 498 18.89 -12.70 13.67
C PRO A 498 19.60 -12.30 12.37
N LEU A 499 18.94 -11.52 11.51
CA LEU A 499 19.55 -10.95 10.30
C LEU A 499 20.85 -10.17 10.59
N ALA A 500 20.96 -9.51 11.75
CA ALA A 500 22.16 -8.77 12.14
C ALA A 500 23.40 -9.67 12.29
N ALA A 501 23.21 -10.93 12.69
CA ALA A 501 24.27 -11.89 12.99
C ALA A 501 24.84 -12.61 11.76
N VAL A 502 24.21 -12.46 10.59
CA VAL A 502 24.66 -13.10 9.34
C VAL A 502 26.02 -12.54 8.92
N ARG A 503 26.95 -13.40 8.52
CA ARG A 503 28.29 -13.05 8.04
C ARG A 503 28.52 -13.62 6.64
N ASN A 504 29.46 -13.01 5.91
CA ASN A 504 29.89 -13.51 4.61
C ASN A 504 30.29 -14.99 4.69
N GLY A 505 29.77 -15.79 3.77
CA GLY A 505 30.07 -17.21 3.67
C GLY A 505 29.21 -18.15 4.51
N ASP A 506 28.36 -17.66 5.42
CA ASP A 506 27.37 -18.50 6.10
C ASP A 506 26.41 -19.13 5.07
N TRP A 507 25.90 -20.33 5.35
CA TRP A 507 24.91 -20.97 4.49
C TRP A 507 23.49 -20.55 4.87
N ILE A 508 22.68 -20.23 3.88
CA ILE A 508 21.26 -19.88 4.06
C ILE A 508 20.41 -20.81 3.19
N GLU A 509 19.35 -21.35 3.78
CA GLU A 509 18.34 -22.19 3.14
C GLU A 509 17.01 -21.46 3.06
N LEU A 510 16.46 -21.41 1.84
CA LEU A 510 15.12 -20.91 1.52
C LEU A 510 14.29 -22.08 1.00
N ASP A 511 13.11 -22.30 1.58
CA ASP A 511 12.12 -23.22 1.04
C ASP A 511 10.73 -22.58 1.15
N CYS A 512 10.22 -22.06 0.03
CA CYS A 512 8.90 -21.42 -0.01
C CYS A 512 7.75 -22.41 0.14
N GLU A 513 7.93 -23.68 -0.23
CA GLU A 513 6.88 -24.70 -0.09
C GLU A 513 6.70 -25.08 1.39
N ALA A 514 7.82 -25.26 2.10
CA ALA A 514 7.83 -25.50 3.54
C ALA A 514 7.59 -24.23 4.37
N GLY A 515 7.72 -23.04 3.76
CA GLY A 515 7.63 -21.76 4.45
C GLY A 515 8.82 -21.50 5.37
N THR A 516 10.02 -22.01 5.03
CA THR A 516 11.20 -21.94 5.90
C THR A 516 12.28 -21.01 5.38
N LEU A 517 12.89 -20.25 6.31
CA LEU A 517 14.09 -19.46 6.08
C LEU A 517 15.10 -19.71 7.20
N HIS A 518 16.18 -20.41 6.87
CA HIS A 518 17.13 -20.93 7.84
C HIS A 518 18.55 -20.43 7.59
N LEU A 519 19.21 -19.97 8.66
CA LEU A 519 20.64 -19.71 8.73
C LEU A 519 21.32 -20.96 9.30
N ASP A 520 22.11 -21.65 8.48
CA ASP A 520 22.76 -22.92 8.82
C ASP A 520 24.05 -22.68 9.62
N ILE A 521 23.85 -22.29 10.88
CA ILE A 521 24.86 -22.20 11.93
C ILE A 521 24.29 -22.79 13.24
N PRO A 522 25.14 -23.31 14.13
CA PRO A 522 24.72 -23.75 15.46
C PRO A 522 24.04 -22.62 16.28
N ASP A 523 23.03 -22.98 17.07
CA ASP A 523 22.26 -22.02 17.88
C ASP A 523 23.14 -21.25 18.88
N ASP A 524 24.15 -21.89 19.47
CA ASP A 524 25.10 -21.27 20.39
C ASP A 524 25.96 -20.19 19.70
N GLU A 525 26.41 -20.45 18.47
CA GLU A 525 27.10 -19.44 17.65
C GLU A 525 26.16 -18.30 17.27
N LEU A 526 24.89 -18.56 16.90
CA LEU A 526 23.92 -17.51 16.63
C LEU A 526 23.70 -16.60 17.85
N GLN A 527 23.49 -17.20 19.03
CA GLN A 527 23.32 -16.43 20.27
C GLN A 527 24.57 -15.63 20.62
N ARG A 528 25.76 -16.22 20.48
CA ARG A 528 27.04 -15.51 20.70
C ARG A 528 27.17 -14.31 19.78
N ARG A 529 26.90 -14.48 18.48
CA ARG A 529 26.94 -13.37 17.50
C ARG A 529 25.91 -12.29 17.83
N LEU A 530 24.70 -12.65 18.25
CA LEU A 530 23.68 -11.68 18.65
C LEU A 530 24.10 -10.90 19.90
N SER A 531 24.79 -11.53 20.86
CA SER A 531 25.34 -10.82 22.03
C SER A 531 26.47 -9.85 21.69
N ASP A 532 27.17 -10.08 20.57
CA ASP A 532 28.22 -9.19 20.05
C ASP A 532 27.66 -7.99 19.25
N VAL A 533 26.38 -8.03 18.85
CA VAL A 533 25.72 -6.95 18.10
C VAL A 533 25.25 -5.89 19.08
N ASP A 534 25.68 -4.64 18.89
CA ASP A 534 25.10 -3.48 19.56
C ASP A 534 23.93 -2.92 18.71
N PRO A 535 22.65 -3.22 19.05
CA PRO A 535 21.50 -2.71 18.30
C PRO A 535 21.30 -1.20 18.49
N THR A 536 21.96 -0.58 19.48
CA THR A 536 21.88 0.86 19.75
C THR A 536 22.90 1.69 18.96
N ALA A 537 23.94 1.03 18.44
CA ALA A 537 24.90 1.63 17.52
C ALA A 537 24.24 1.82 16.13
N ALA A 538 23.29 2.75 16.02
CA ALA A 538 22.59 3.03 14.76
C ALA A 538 23.60 3.45 13.67
N PRO A 539 23.90 2.61 12.67
CA PRO A 539 24.84 2.99 11.63
C PRO A 539 24.17 3.99 10.66
N GLY A 540 24.97 4.92 10.13
CA GLY A 540 24.57 5.77 9.01
C GLY A 540 23.43 6.77 9.30
N VAL A 541 22.43 6.80 8.41
CA VAL A 541 21.37 7.83 8.34
C VAL A 541 20.45 7.81 9.56
N ALA A 542 20.16 6.65 10.15
CA ALA A 542 19.33 6.53 11.36
C ALA A 542 19.95 7.25 12.57
N GLY A 543 21.27 7.15 12.77
CA GLY A 543 21.97 7.88 13.83
C GLY A 543 22.02 9.40 13.61
N GLN A 544 21.91 9.87 12.37
CA GLN A 544 21.88 11.30 12.04
C GLN A 544 20.46 11.89 12.16
N LEU A 545 19.45 11.21 11.60
CA LEU A 545 18.04 11.63 11.65
C LEU A 545 17.44 11.43 13.05
N GLY A 546 17.88 10.43 13.81
CA GLY A 546 17.34 10.07 15.12
C GLY A 546 17.72 11.00 16.28
N LYS A 547 18.36 12.14 16.03
CA LYS A 547 18.76 13.09 17.08
C LYS A 547 17.60 13.93 17.63
N GLY A 548 16.47 14.01 16.93
CA GLY A 548 15.28 14.75 17.35
C GLY A 548 14.17 14.77 16.29
N GLY A 549 13.10 15.53 16.54
CA GLY A 549 11.99 15.70 15.60
C GLY A 549 11.19 14.41 15.34
N TYR A 550 10.46 14.38 14.21
CA TYR A 550 9.60 13.25 13.86
C TYR A 550 10.37 11.93 13.68
N ALA A 551 11.61 11.98 13.18
CA ALA A 551 12.42 10.77 13.01
C ALA A 551 12.72 10.09 14.36
N ARG A 552 12.96 10.86 15.44
CA ARG A 552 13.13 10.29 16.78
C ARG A 552 11.84 9.63 17.26
N LEU A 553 10.71 10.34 17.16
CA LEU A 553 9.38 9.79 17.51
C LEU A 553 9.10 8.48 16.77
N TYR A 554 9.39 8.45 15.47
CA TYR A 554 9.22 7.26 14.65
C TYR A 554 10.11 6.10 15.14
N ILE A 555 11.42 6.32 15.31
CA ILE A 555 12.34 5.25 15.73
C ILE A 555 11.96 4.68 17.10
N ASP A 556 11.54 5.53 18.04
CA ASP A 556 11.17 5.12 19.40
C ASP A 556 9.89 4.28 19.44
N HIS A 557 8.92 4.59 18.59
CA HIS A 557 7.56 4.05 18.68
C HIS A 557 7.16 3.11 17.54
N VAL A 558 7.94 3.02 16.46
CA VAL A 558 7.59 2.18 15.33
C VAL A 558 7.66 0.70 15.71
N LEU A 559 6.58 -0.01 15.37
CA LEU A 559 6.45 -1.46 15.44
C LEU A 559 7.15 -2.14 14.26
N GLN A 560 7.32 -3.45 14.33
CA GLN A 560 8.00 -4.20 13.27
C GLN A 560 7.10 -4.44 12.06
N ALA A 561 7.65 -4.99 10.97
CA ALA A 561 6.93 -5.17 9.71
C ALA A 561 5.76 -6.17 9.80
N ASP A 562 5.90 -7.21 10.62
CA ASP A 562 4.84 -8.17 10.95
C ASP A 562 3.69 -7.53 11.72
N GLU A 563 3.92 -6.36 12.33
CA GLU A 563 2.92 -5.54 13.04
C GLU A 563 2.48 -4.31 12.21
N GLY A 564 2.79 -4.28 10.92
CA GLY A 564 2.32 -3.24 10.01
C GLY A 564 3.09 -1.92 10.07
N CYS A 565 4.23 -1.87 10.78
CA CYS A 565 5.05 -0.66 10.96
C CYS A 565 4.27 0.57 11.45
N ASP A 566 3.23 0.36 12.26
CA ASP A 566 2.51 1.46 12.88
C ASP A 566 3.31 2.04 14.06
N LEU A 567 2.85 3.15 14.64
CA LEU A 567 3.36 3.60 15.94
C LEU A 567 2.54 2.94 17.04
N ASP A 568 3.21 2.38 18.05
CA ASP A 568 2.58 1.65 19.15
C ASP A 568 1.40 2.39 19.79
N PHE A 569 1.54 3.71 20.03
CA PHE A 569 0.53 4.56 20.66
C PHE A 569 -0.63 4.94 19.73
N LEU A 570 -0.56 4.62 18.43
CA LEU A 570 -1.63 4.89 17.46
C LEU A 570 -2.49 3.66 17.15
N VAL A 571 -2.10 2.48 17.60
CA VAL A 571 -2.87 1.24 17.41
C VAL A 571 -4.24 1.37 18.10
N GLY A 572 -5.28 0.81 17.48
CA GLY A 572 -6.65 0.84 17.99
C GLY A 572 -7.47 2.05 17.56
N MET A 573 -8.74 2.01 17.96
CA MET A 573 -9.77 2.98 17.62
C MET A 573 -10.03 3.91 18.80
N ARG A 574 -10.09 5.22 18.54
CA ARG A 574 -10.29 6.29 19.54
C ARG A 574 -11.60 7.05 19.36
N GLY A 575 -12.34 6.75 18.29
CA GLY A 575 -13.64 7.35 18.00
C GLY A 575 -13.55 8.81 17.53
N ALA A 576 -14.73 9.40 17.32
CA ALA A 576 -14.91 10.77 16.83
C ALA A 576 -15.76 11.62 17.79
N ASP A 577 -15.73 11.29 19.08
CA ASP A 577 -16.38 12.07 20.13
C ASP A 577 -15.97 13.54 20.03
N VAL A 578 -16.95 14.41 20.21
CA VAL A 578 -16.75 15.86 20.08
C VAL A 578 -15.91 16.36 21.26
N PRO A 579 -14.74 16.99 21.02
CA PRO A 579 -13.93 17.54 22.09
C PRO A 579 -14.66 18.66 22.84
N SER A 580 -14.15 19.01 24.03
CA SER A 580 -14.60 20.20 24.75
C SER A 580 -14.52 21.45 23.86
N HIS A 581 -15.44 22.41 24.11
CA HIS A 581 -15.37 23.71 23.45
C HIS A 581 -14.02 24.40 23.69
N SER A 582 -13.58 25.15 22.68
CA SER A 582 -12.32 25.89 22.74
C SER A 582 -12.41 27.20 23.56
N HIS A 583 -13.61 27.63 23.99
CA HIS A 583 -13.89 28.92 24.66
C HIS A 583 -15.10 28.91 25.59
#